data_AF-K5WIL8-F1
#
_entry.id   AF-K5WIL8-F1
#
_cell.length_a   1.000
_cell.length_b   1.000
_cell.length_c   1.000
_cell.angle_alpha   90.00
_cell.angle_beta   90.00
_cell.angle_gamma   90.00
#
_symmetry.space_group_name_H-M   'P 1'
#
loop_
_entity.id
_entity.type
_entity.pdbx_description
1 polymer ?
#
loop_
_entity_poly.entity_id
_entity_poly.type
_entity_poly.pdbx_seq_one_letter_code
_entity_poly.pdbx_strand_id
1 'polypeptide(L)'
;MAQTVQKGKRRQPDDDDGSSPRPAAKRPRPSAARRSAGGPPPAPRGQPRAGERRFRPGTVALREIRKYQKSTDLLIRKLPFSRVVREIALDMMTDMVDYGDAGLRWQSSAILALQEATEAYLVHLFEDTNLCAIHAKRVTIMQRDMQLARRIRGPWGGL
;
A
#
# COMPACT_ATOMS: atom_id res chain seq x y z
N MET A 1 58.87 -26.97 9.15
CA MET A 1 59.01 -27.64 10.47
C MET A 1 60.24 -27.05 11.15
N ALA A 2 60.39 -26.93 12.48
CA ALA A 2 59.45 -26.65 13.58
C ALA A 2 60.29 -26.47 14.89
N GLN A 3 59.83 -25.62 15.81
CA GLN A 3 60.14 -25.61 17.27
C GLN A 3 61.59 -25.36 17.79
N THR A 4 61.83 -24.10 18.18
CA THR A 4 62.07 -23.62 19.58
C THR A 4 62.97 -24.34 20.62
N VAL A 5 64.00 -23.60 21.08
CA VAL A 5 64.29 -23.18 22.50
C VAL A 5 64.87 -24.19 23.51
N GLN A 6 65.51 -23.61 24.55
CA GLN A 6 66.51 -24.13 25.47
C GLN A 6 65.97 -24.85 26.75
N LYS A 7 66.91 -25.18 27.65
CA LYS A 7 66.87 -26.13 28.78
C LYS A 7 67.99 -25.69 29.76
N GLY A 8 67.89 -25.66 31.09
CA GLY A 8 66.88 -26.22 32.02
C GLY A 8 67.46 -27.40 32.83
N LYS A 9 67.84 -27.19 34.11
CA LYS A 9 68.30 -28.16 35.15
C LYS A 9 68.94 -27.38 36.33
N ARG A 10 69.08 -27.86 37.59
CA ARG A 10 68.49 -28.91 38.47
C ARG A 10 68.94 -28.54 39.93
N ARG A 11 68.48 -29.11 41.05
CA ARG A 11 68.30 -30.52 41.45
C ARG A 11 67.49 -30.61 42.78
N GLN A 12 67.04 -31.81 43.13
CA GLN A 12 66.23 -32.21 44.30
C GLN A 12 67.03 -33.23 45.17
N PRO A 13 66.60 -33.69 46.37
CA PRO A 13 65.39 -34.54 46.60
C PRO A 13 64.43 -34.00 47.69
N ASP A 14 63.58 -34.86 48.28
CA ASP A 14 62.36 -34.50 49.03
C ASP A 14 62.42 -34.95 50.53
N ASP A 15 61.57 -35.71 51.24
CA ASP A 15 60.37 -36.60 51.10
C ASP A 15 59.76 -36.73 52.55
N ASP A 16 58.53 -37.14 52.96
CA ASP A 16 57.13 -37.32 52.46
C ASP A 16 56.19 -37.58 53.72
N ASP A 17 54.94 -38.08 53.58
CA ASP A 17 53.92 -38.56 54.58
C ASP A 17 52.91 -37.55 55.20
N GLY A 18 51.65 -37.97 55.49
CA GLY A 18 50.79 -37.18 56.43
C GLY A 18 49.24 -37.26 56.55
N SER A 19 48.44 -37.92 55.70
CA SER A 19 46.96 -38.19 55.90
C SER A 19 45.90 -37.03 55.83
N SER A 20 44.59 -37.33 56.03
CA SER A 20 43.41 -36.39 55.97
C SER A 20 42.07 -37.00 56.48
N PRO A 21 41.12 -36.19 57.02
CA PRO A 21 39.67 -36.50 56.91
C PRO A 21 38.66 -35.31 56.78
N ARG A 22 37.34 -35.62 56.66
CA ARG A 22 36.12 -34.76 56.58
C ARG A 22 34.96 -35.45 57.37
N PRO A 23 33.87 -34.82 57.91
CA PRO A 23 32.71 -34.34 57.08
C PRO A 23 31.64 -33.32 57.63
N ALA A 24 30.86 -32.74 56.69
CA ALA A 24 29.40 -32.41 56.63
C ALA A 24 28.51 -31.80 57.78
N ALA A 25 27.67 -30.79 57.41
CA ALA A 25 26.37 -30.40 58.02
C ALA A 25 25.44 -29.65 57.00
N LYS A 26 24.16 -29.32 57.30
CA LYS A 26 23.13 -28.87 56.31
C LYS A 26 22.26 -27.62 56.67
N ARG A 27 22.02 -26.77 55.65
CA ARG A 27 21.00 -25.71 55.35
C ARG A 27 19.76 -25.49 56.25
N PRO A 28 19.21 -24.25 56.26
CA PRO A 28 17.95 -23.96 55.53
C PRO A 28 18.05 -22.85 54.42
N ARG A 29 16.93 -22.23 54.01
CA ARG A 29 16.78 -21.14 52.99
C ARG A 29 15.72 -20.13 53.47
N PRO A 30 15.62 -18.94 52.84
CA PRO A 30 14.38 -18.66 52.08
C PRO A 30 14.66 -18.31 50.60
N SER A 31 13.60 -18.07 49.82
CA SER A 31 13.66 -17.89 48.36
C SER A 31 12.86 -16.68 47.87
N ALA A 32 13.42 -15.90 46.96
CA ALA A 32 12.69 -14.93 46.13
C ALA A 32 12.69 -15.41 44.66
N ALA A 33 11.49 -15.66 44.12
CA ALA A 33 11.35 -16.25 42.78
C ALA A 33 11.36 -15.18 41.67
N ARG A 34 12.50 -14.99 41.00
CA ARG A 34 12.60 -14.12 39.82
C ARG A 34 12.11 -14.87 38.56
N ARG A 35 10.81 -14.74 38.25
CA ARG A 35 10.17 -15.38 37.08
C ARG A 35 10.89 -15.01 35.79
N SER A 36 11.24 -16.01 34.98
CA SER A 36 11.79 -15.85 33.64
C SER A 36 10.67 -15.50 32.65
N ALA A 37 10.45 -14.19 32.43
CA ALA A 37 9.61 -13.70 31.34
C ALA A 37 10.37 -13.80 30.00
N GLY A 38 10.36 -15.01 29.41
CA GLY A 38 10.92 -15.25 28.08
C GLY A 38 10.05 -14.63 26.99
N GLY A 39 10.36 -13.39 26.61
CA GLY A 39 9.79 -12.71 25.46
C GLY A 39 10.87 -11.97 24.67
N PRO A 40 10.66 -11.69 23.37
CA PRO A 40 11.59 -10.86 22.60
C PRO A 40 11.80 -9.50 23.27
N PRO A 41 13.01 -8.92 23.23
CA PRO A 41 13.24 -7.58 23.76
C PRO A 41 12.34 -6.58 23.00
N PRO A 42 11.80 -5.55 23.69
CA PRO A 42 10.96 -4.55 23.04
C PRO A 42 11.75 -3.87 21.92
N ALA A 43 11.18 -3.85 20.72
CA ALA A 43 11.84 -3.26 19.55
C ALA A 43 12.24 -1.80 19.84
N PRO A 44 13.46 -1.37 19.45
CA PRO A 44 14.01 -0.08 19.86
C PRO A 44 13.14 1.08 19.38
N ARG A 45 12.52 1.78 20.34
CA ARG A 45 11.80 3.05 20.12
C ARG A 45 12.79 4.09 19.58
N GLY A 46 12.83 4.25 18.26
CA GLY A 46 13.78 5.15 17.59
C GLY A 46 14.29 4.67 16.24
N GLN A 47 14.13 3.38 15.88
CA GLN A 47 14.31 2.99 14.49
C GLN A 47 13.24 3.69 13.62
N PRO A 48 13.61 4.49 12.61
CA PRO A 48 12.64 4.97 11.64
C PRO A 48 12.03 3.75 10.95
N ARG A 49 10.70 3.74 10.76
CA ARG A 49 10.02 2.70 9.98
C ARG A 49 10.77 2.55 8.65
N ALA A 50 11.29 1.36 8.38
CA ALA A 50 12.26 1.12 7.30
C ALA A 50 11.79 1.80 6.01
N GLY A 51 12.52 2.84 5.59
CA GLY A 51 11.97 3.96 4.83
C GLY A 51 11.05 3.53 3.70
N GLU A 52 9.78 3.95 3.78
CA GLU A 52 8.71 3.49 2.89
C GLU A 52 9.17 3.61 1.43
N ARG A 53 9.32 2.46 0.76
CA ARG A 53 10.19 2.32 -0.42
C ARG A 53 9.70 3.20 -1.56
N ARG A 54 10.25 4.41 -1.68
CA ARG A 54 9.90 5.39 -2.70
C ARG A 54 10.19 4.84 -4.09
N PHE A 55 9.14 4.42 -4.78
CA PHE A 55 9.21 3.99 -6.17
C PHE A 55 9.73 5.13 -7.06
N ARG A 56 10.45 4.79 -8.14
CA ARG A 56 10.84 5.78 -9.16
C ARG A 56 9.58 6.38 -9.81
N PRO A 57 9.59 7.66 -10.24
CA PRO A 57 8.51 8.26 -11.01
C PRO A 57 8.05 7.34 -12.17
N GLY A 58 6.74 7.33 -12.44
CA GLY A 58 6.12 6.44 -13.44
C GLY A 58 5.99 4.96 -13.02
N THR A 59 6.78 4.44 -12.07
CA THR A 59 6.74 3.01 -11.68
C THR A 59 5.41 2.58 -11.09
N VAL A 60 4.75 3.47 -10.33
CA VAL A 60 3.42 3.21 -9.75
C VAL A 60 2.35 3.31 -10.84
N ALA A 61 2.36 4.39 -11.63
CA ALA A 61 1.43 4.59 -12.75
C ALA A 61 1.44 3.42 -13.76
N LEU A 62 2.62 2.91 -14.15
CA LEU A 62 2.72 1.74 -15.05
C LEU A 62 2.16 0.45 -14.43
N ARG A 63 2.17 0.32 -13.10
CA ARG A 63 1.54 -0.79 -12.38
C ARG A 63 0.01 -0.61 -12.33
N GLU A 64 -0.45 0.61 -12.11
CA GLU A 64 -1.86 0.97 -12.04
C GLU A 64 -2.55 0.84 -13.39
N ILE A 65 -1.95 1.35 -14.48
CA ILE A 65 -2.43 1.16 -15.85
C ILE A 65 -2.65 -0.33 -16.15
N ARG A 66 -1.62 -1.17 -15.90
CA ARG A 66 -1.71 -2.63 -16.11
C ARG A 66 -2.72 -3.34 -15.20
N LYS A 67 -3.00 -2.79 -14.02
CA LYS A 67 -4.04 -3.29 -13.11
C LYS A 67 -5.42 -2.95 -13.68
N TYR A 68 -5.66 -1.67 -13.95
CA TYR A 68 -6.98 -1.18 -14.36
C TYR A 68 -7.38 -1.65 -15.77
N GLN A 69 -6.43 -1.82 -16.70
CA GLN A 69 -6.68 -2.45 -18.01
C GLN A 69 -6.97 -3.97 -17.94
N LYS A 70 -6.75 -4.62 -16.79
CA LYS A 70 -7.06 -6.05 -16.58
C LYS A 70 -8.34 -6.27 -15.78
N SER A 71 -8.75 -5.31 -14.96
CA SER A 71 -10.00 -5.33 -14.20
C SER A 71 -11.16 -4.72 -14.98
N THR A 72 -12.38 -5.19 -14.74
CA THR A 72 -13.63 -4.55 -15.19
C THR A 72 -14.40 -3.94 -14.01
N ASP A 73 -13.68 -3.50 -12.98
CA ASP A 73 -14.25 -2.91 -11.77
C ASP A 73 -14.63 -1.44 -12.01
N LEU A 74 -15.84 -1.03 -11.65
CA LEU A 74 -16.25 0.38 -11.66
C LEU A 74 -15.39 1.21 -10.70
N LEU A 75 -14.78 2.27 -11.23
CA LEU A 75 -13.82 3.12 -10.55
C LEU A 75 -14.49 4.28 -9.80
N ILE A 76 -15.66 4.75 -10.26
CA ILE A 76 -16.41 5.83 -9.60
C ILE A 76 -17.19 5.27 -8.40
N ARG A 77 -17.23 6.02 -7.29
CA ARG A 77 -18.00 5.63 -6.10
C ARG A 77 -19.51 5.77 -6.37
N LYS A 78 -20.22 4.64 -6.28
CA LYS A 78 -21.66 4.52 -6.60
C LYS A 78 -22.58 5.53 -5.88
N LEU A 79 -22.31 5.87 -4.61
CA LEU A 79 -23.16 6.82 -3.86
C LEU A 79 -23.01 8.28 -4.35
N PRO A 80 -21.80 8.86 -4.47
CA PRO A 80 -21.61 10.14 -5.16
C PRO A 80 -22.21 10.19 -6.56
N PHE A 81 -21.98 9.16 -7.39
CA PHE A 81 -22.55 9.10 -8.75
C PHE A 81 -24.09 9.11 -8.73
N SER A 82 -24.71 8.29 -7.88
CA SER A 82 -26.17 8.25 -7.67
C SER A 82 -26.77 9.59 -7.22
N ARG A 83 -26.00 10.43 -6.51
CA ARG A 83 -26.44 11.80 -6.16
C ARG A 83 -26.46 12.71 -7.38
N VAL A 84 -25.35 12.80 -8.10
CA VAL A 84 -25.22 13.67 -9.29
C VAL A 84 -26.24 13.29 -10.38
N VAL A 85 -26.51 12.00 -10.59
CA VAL A 85 -27.55 11.53 -11.53
C VAL A 85 -28.96 12.00 -11.13
N ARG A 86 -29.24 12.11 -9.83
CA ARG A 86 -30.55 12.57 -9.32
C ARG A 86 -30.67 14.09 -9.33
N GLU A 87 -29.58 14.78 -9.04
CA GLU A 87 -29.44 16.24 -9.11
C GLU A 87 -29.78 16.74 -10.53
N ILE A 88 -29.02 16.27 -11.53
CA ILE A 88 -29.23 16.59 -12.95
C ILE A 88 -30.66 16.23 -13.41
N ALA A 89 -31.20 15.09 -12.97
CA ALA A 89 -32.55 14.66 -13.36
C ALA A 89 -33.69 15.46 -12.68
N LEU A 90 -33.43 16.11 -11.55
CA LEU A 90 -34.37 17.04 -10.93
C LEU A 90 -34.33 18.40 -11.64
N ASP A 91 -33.14 18.89 -12.00
CA ASP A 91 -32.99 20.11 -12.81
C ASP A 91 -33.74 19.96 -14.15
N MET A 92 -33.46 18.88 -14.89
CA MET A 92 -34.14 18.55 -16.16
C MET A 92 -35.66 18.33 -16.03
N MET A 93 -36.15 17.90 -14.86
CA MET A 93 -37.58 17.74 -14.62
C MET A 93 -38.25 19.08 -14.27
N THR A 94 -37.54 19.96 -13.57
CA THR A 94 -38.05 21.28 -13.15
C THR A 94 -38.30 22.19 -14.36
N ASP A 95 -37.41 22.13 -15.37
CA ASP A 95 -37.59 22.81 -16.66
C ASP A 95 -38.74 22.24 -17.53
N MET A 96 -39.35 21.09 -17.17
CA MET A 96 -40.40 20.44 -17.97
C MET A 96 -41.75 20.26 -17.26
N VAL A 97 -41.82 20.32 -15.93
CA VAL A 97 -43.01 19.88 -15.16
C VAL A 97 -43.39 20.90 -14.08
N ASP A 98 -44.25 21.83 -14.45
CA ASP A 98 -44.81 22.90 -13.60
C ASP A 98 -45.79 22.38 -12.49
N TYR A 99 -45.96 21.06 -12.36
CA TYR A 99 -46.99 20.43 -11.52
C TYR A 99 -46.51 19.15 -10.80
N GLY A 100 -46.40 19.24 -9.47
CA GLY A 100 -46.60 18.11 -8.55
C GLY A 100 -45.35 17.43 -8.00
N ASP A 101 -45.37 17.18 -6.68
CA ASP A 101 -44.36 16.40 -5.94
C ASP A 101 -44.44 14.90 -6.29
N ALA A 102 -43.93 14.55 -7.46
CA ALA A 102 -43.86 13.20 -8.00
C ALA A 102 -42.40 12.79 -8.28
N GLY A 103 -41.51 13.03 -7.31
CA GLY A 103 -40.05 12.89 -7.46
C GLY A 103 -39.58 11.58 -8.10
N LEU A 104 -38.66 11.71 -9.06
CA LEU A 104 -38.27 10.63 -9.97
C LEU A 104 -37.77 9.36 -9.25
N ARG A 105 -38.46 8.24 -9.45
CA ARG A 105 -38.08 6.93 -8.87
C ARG A 105 -37.09 6.21 -9.77
N TRP A 106 -35.99 5.76 -9.17
CA TRP A 106 -34.87 5.15 -9.87
C TRP A 106 -34.70 3.66 -9.54
N GLN A 107 -34.63 2.82 -10.58
CA GLN A 107 -34.20 1.42 -10.44
C GLN A 107 -32.68 1.36 -10.17
N SER A 108 -32.25 0.40 -9.35
CA SER A 108 -30.82 0.22 -9.02
C SER A 108 -29.96 -0.13 -10.25
N SER A 109 -30.47 -0.95 -11.16
CA SER A 109 -29.82 -1.30 -12.43
C SER A 109 -29.69 -0.11 -13.37
N ALA A 110 -30.66 0.81 -13.42
CA ALA A 110 -30.60 2.00 -14.27
C ALA A 110 -29.42 2.92 -13.89
N ILE A 111 -29.19 3.11 -12.58
CA ILE A 111 -28.03 3.89 -12.09
C ILE A 111 -26.71 3.17 -12.41
N LEU A 112 -26.67 1.83 -12.36
CA LEU A 112 -25.48 1.07 -12.75
C LEU A 112 -25.19 1.17 -14.25
N ALA A 113 -26.21 1.03 -15.11
CA ALA A 113 -26.05 1.17 -16.56
C ALA A 113 -25.58 2.57 -16.97
N LEU A 114 -26.10 3.63 -16.32
CA LEU A 114 -25.60 4.99 -16.49
C LEU A 114 -24.14 5.13 -16.04
N GLN A 115 -23.74 4.46 -14.94
CA GLN A 115 -22.36 4.50 -14.47
C GLN A 115 -21.41 3.77 -15.44
N GLU A 116 -21.79 2.57 -15.91
CA GLU A 116 -21.03 1.79 -16.89
C GLU A 116 -20.85 2.56 -18.21
N ALA A 117 -21.91 3.16 -18.74
CA ALA A 117 -21.83 4.00 -19.94
C ALA A 117 -20.96 5.25 -19.74
N THR A 118 -21.05 5.91 -18.58
CA THR A 118 -20.26 7.11 -18.27
C THR A 118 -18.78 6.78 -18.12
N GLU A 119 -18.42 5.73 -17.38
CA GLU A 119 -17.03 5.31 -17.22
C GLU A 119 -16.43 4.81 -18.54
N ALA A 120 -17.17 4.03 -19.33
CA ALA A 120 -16.74 3.61 -20.66
C ALA A 120 -16.50 4.82 -21.59
N TYR A 121 -17.42 5.81 -21.61
CA TYR A 121 -17.24 7.03 -22.41
C TYR A 121 -15.98 7.80 -22.01
N LEU A 122 -15.76 7.99 -20.70
CA LEU A 122 -14.61 8.71 -20.17
C LEU A 122 -13.28 8.00 -20.50
N VAL A 123 -13.21 6.68 -20.40
CA VAL A 123 -12.01 5.90 -20.75
C VAL A 123 -11.62 6.13 -22.21
N HIS A 124 -12.54 5.92 -23.16
CA HIS A 124 -12.25 6.15 -24.58
C HIS A 124 -11.88 7.62 -24.88
N LEU A 125 -12.50 8.59 -24.19
CA LEU A 125 -12.13 10.01 -24.34
C LEU A 125 -10.71 10.29 -23.82
N PHE A 126 -10.28 9.64 -22.73
CA PHE A 126 -8.91 9.75 -22.22
C PHE A 126 -7.88 9.08 -23.14
N GLU A 127 -8.24 8.00 -23.85
CA GLU A 127 -7.38 7.37 -24.86
C GLU A 127 -7.10 8.33 -26.03
N ASP A 128 -8.13 8.94 -26.62
CA ASP A 128 -7.95 9.95 -27.68
C ASP A 128 -7.19 11.20 -27.17
N THR A 129 -7.48 11.63 -25.94
CA THR A 129 -6.76 12.74 -25.27
C THR A 129 -5.27 12.41 -25.11
N ASN A 130 -4.93 11.16 -24.78
CA ASN A 130 -3.55 10.69 -24.66
C ASN A 130 -2.84 10.64 -26.03
N LEU A 131 -3.53 10.19 -27.09
CA LEU A 131 -2.99 10.27 -28.46
C LEU A 131 -2.70 11.72 -28.87
N CYS A 132 -3.57 12.67 -28.53
CA CYS A 132 -3.35 14.11 -28.77
C CYS A 132 -2.14 14.64 -27.99
N ALA A 133 -1.95 14.23 -26.73
CA ALA A 133 -0.77 14.61 -25.93
C ALA A 133 0.54 14.05 -26.51
N ILE A 134 0.54 12.79 -26.95
CA ILE A 134 1.69 12.11 -27.57
C ILE A 134 2.04 12.77 -28.92
N HIS A 135 1.04 13.08 -29.76
CA HIS A 135 1.24 13.83 -31.01
C HIS A 135 1.90 15.19 -30.75
N ALA A 136 1.50 15.88 -29.68
CA ALA A 136 2.12 17.11 -29.19
C ALA A 136 3.40 16.89 -28.35
N LYS A 137 4.09 15.75 -28.52
CA LYS A 137 5.38 15.37 -27.90
C LYS A 137 5.40 15.44 -26.37
N ARG A 138 4.29 15.12 -25.70
CA ARG A 138 4.16 15.12 -24.23
C ARG A 138 3.67 13.78 -23.70
N VAL A 139 3.98 13.54 -22.42
CA VAL A 139 3.44 12.43 -21.61
C VAL A 139 2.29 12.89 -20.70
N THR A 140 2.24 14.18 -20.35
CA THR A 140 1.17 14.76 -19.53
C THR A 140 0.04 15.31 -20.41
N ILE A 141 -1.15 14.73 -20.25
CA ILE A 141 -2.41 15.23 -20.84
C ILE A 141 -2.80 16.60 -20.25
N MET A 142 -3.44 17.44 -21.07
CA MET A 142 -3.86 18.80 -20.72
C MET A 142 -5.28 19.07 -21.24
N GLN A 143 -5.97 20.09 -20.71
CA GLN A 143 -7.33 20.46 -21.13
C GLN A 143 -7.46 20.66 -22.65
N ARG A 144 -6.45 21.27 -23.30
CA ARG A 144 -6.39 21.46 -24.75
C ARG A 144 -6.43 20.15 -25.56
N ASP A 145 -5.89 19.06 -25.00
CA ASP A 145 -5.83 17.76 -25.67
C ASP A 145 -7.23 17.11 -25.67
N MET A 146 -7.97 17.26 -24.57
CA MET A 146 -9.36 16.80 -24.46
C MET A 146 -10.31 17.66 -25.30
N GLN A 147 -10.09 18.99 -25.34
CA GLN A 147 -10.82 19.90 -26.23
C GLN A 147 -10.60 19.54 -27.70
N LEU A 148 -9.36 19.21 -28.09
CA LEU A 148 -9.02 18.75 -29.43
C LEU A 148 -9.68 17.40 -29.74
N ALA A 149 -9.59 16.42 -28.85
CA ALA A 149 -10.23 15.11 -29.01
C ALA A 149 -11.76 15.23 -29.21
N ARG A 150 -12.45 15.99 -28.35
CA ARG A 150 -13.89 16.28 -28.50
C ARG A 150 -14.20 16.96 -29.83
N ARG A 151 -13.38 17.93 -30.26
CA ARG A 151 -13.56 18.63 -31.55
C ARG A 151 -13.36 17.73 -32.77
N ILE A 152 -12.42 16.79 -32.72
CA ILE A 152 -12.18 15.82 -33.81
C ILE A 152 -13.30 14.77 -33.88
N ARG A 153 -13.82 14.32 -32.72
CA ARG A 153 -14.98 13.42 -32.63
C ARG A 153 -16.30 14.02 -33.16
N GLY A 154 -16.39 15.35 -33.24
CA GLY A 154 -17.55 16.04 -33.77
C GLY A 154 -18.83 15.91 -32.91
N PRO A 155 -20.00 16.30 -33.46
CA PRO A 155 -21.26 16.47 -32.71
C PRO A 155 -21.91 15.20 -32.15
N TRP A 156 -21.29 14.03 -32.32
CA TRP A 156 -21.85 12.73 -31.92
C TRP A 156 -20.96 11.98 -30.91
N GLY A 157 -19.70 12.39 -30.76
CA GLY A 157 -18.72 11.70 -29.90
C GLY A 157 -18.30 12.49 -28.66
N GLY A 158 -18.89 13.66 -28.39
CA GLY A 158 -18.59 14.42 -27.18
C GLY A 158 -19.11 15.85 -27.09
N LEU A 159 -20.21 16.20 -27.75
CA LEU A 159 -21.01 17.39 -27.49
C LEU A 159 -22.49 17.00 -27.56
#